data_AF-A0A955XYB0-F1
#
_entry.id   AF-A0A955XYB0-F1
#
_cell.length_a   1.000
_cell.length_b   1.000
_cell.length_c   1.000
_cell.angle_alpha   90.00
_cell.angle_beta   90.00
_cell.angle_gamma   90.00
#
_symmetry.space_group_name_H-M   'P 1'
#
loop_
_entity.id
_entity.type
_entity.pdbx_description
1 polymer ?
#
loop_
_entity_poly.entity_id
_entity_poly.type
_entity_poly.pdbx_seq_one_letter_code
_entity_poly.pdbx_strand_id
1 'polypeptide(L)'
;NLLFLWIFGDNVEARLGSVPFLLFYLVCGAAATGLYALLAGPSLVPLVGASGAISGVLGAYLLWFPHNRVKLFVGLWPIWLDIILVPAWVVLGSYLVLDNVLPLLLGAGGNVAYGAHVGGFLAGLAVAGALGRSRAAGLEGGEREISLGRSALKAGDLAGAYQHLIRAAQDPSPVVRERALRELAKIPDPRLQAWIASLHQV
;
A
#
# COMPACT_ATOMS: atom_id res chain seq x y z
N ASN A 1 11.49 8.71 14.71
CA ASN A 1 10.10 8.97 14.25
C ASN A 1 10.04 9.65 12.89
N LEU A 2 10.28 10.96 12.78
CA LEU A 2 10.10 11.66 11.50
C LEU A 2 11.04 11.20 10.37
N LEU A 3 12.27 10.79 10.70
CA LEU A 3 13.19 10.20 9.72
C LEU A 3 12.61 8.94 9.06
N PHE A 4 11.97 8.06 9.84
CA PHE A 4 11.32 6.86 9.31
C PHE A 4 10.14 7.22 8.43
N LEU A 5 9.31 8.18 8.85
CA LEU A 5 8.20 8.66 8.02
C LEU A 5 8.70 9.27 6.70
N TRP A 6 9.81 10.02 6.73
CA TRP A 6 10.39 10.61 5.53
C TRP A 6 10.96 9.56 4.57
N ILE A 7 11.69 8.57 5.08
CA ILE A 7 12.31 7.53 4.24
C ILE A 7 11.28 6.56 3.65
N PHE A 8 10.31 6.12 4.47
CA PHE A 8 9.39 5.04 4.10
C PHE A 8 8.01 5.55 3.68
N GLY A 9 7.60 6.72 4.18
CA GLY A 9 6.29 7.29 3.90
C GLY A 9 6.12 7.69 2.44
N ASP A 10 7.16 8.22 1.80
CA ASP A 10 7.11 8.65 0.39
C ASP A 10 6.65 7.51 -0.54
N ASN A 11 7.25 6.32 -0.43
CA ASN A 11 6.85 5.16 -1.24
C ASN A 11 5.41 4.70 -0.96
N VAL A 12 4.98 4.75 0.30
CA VAL A 12 3.63 4.34 0.72
C VAL A 12 2.61 5.36 0.22
N GLU A 13 2.91 6.66 0.31
CA GLU A 13 2.10 7.75 -0.22
C GLU A 13 2.02 7.67 -1.74
N ALA A 14 3.14 7.50 -2.44
CA ALA A 14 3.18 7.36 -3.90
C ALA A 14 2.29 6.20 -4.39
N ARG A 15 2.19 5.11 -3.62
CA ARG A 15 1.35 3.94 -3.94
C ARG A 15 -0.14 4.15 -3.65
N LEU A 16 -0.47 5.04 -2.71
CA LEU A 16 -1.83 5.28 -2.24
C LEU A 16 -2.47 6.55 -2.83
N GLY A 17 -1.66 7.56 -3.14
CA GLY A 17 -2.06 8.95 -3.28
C GLY A 17 -2.15 9.66 -1.91
N SER A 18 -2.06 10.99 -1.90
CA SER A 18 -1.94 11.78 -0.67
C SER A 18 -3.15 11.67 0.27
N VAL A 19 -4.38 11.72 -0.27
CA VAL A 19 -5.60 11.62 0.57
C VAL A 19 -5.77 10.23 1.18
N PRO A 20 -5.69 9.12 0.41
CA PRO A 20 -5.74 7.78 1.00
C PRO A 20 -4.57 7.50 1.95
N PHE A 21 -3.39 8.06 1.71
CA PHE A 21 -2.25 7.98 2.63
C PHE A 21 -2.55 8.64 3.98
N LEU A 22 -3.12 9.86 3.97
CA LEU A 22 -3.53 10.55 5.19
C LEU A 22 -4.55 9.74 5.99
N LEU A 23 -5.58 9.20 5.31
CA LEU A 23 -6.58 8.36 5.96
C LEU A 23 -5.96 7.07 6.52
N PHE A 24 -5.11 6.41 5.74
CA PHE A 24 -4.36 5.24 6.17
C PHE A 24 -3.53 5.52 7.43
N TYR A 25 -2.82 6.64 7.46
CA TYR A 25 -2.00 7.08 8.59
C TYR A 25 -2.85 7.27 9.86
N LEU A 26 -3.99 7.97 9.73
CA LEU A 26 -4.90 8.21 10.85
C LEU A 26 -5.54 6.92 11.38
N VAL A 27 -5.94 6.01 10.48
CA VAL A 27 -6.49 4.70 10.86
C VAL A 27 -5.44 3.87 11.60
N CYS A 28 -4.19 3.85 11.14
CA CYS A 28 -3.11 3.16 11.83
C CYS A 28 -2.85 3.76 13.22
N GLY A 29 -2.88 5.09 13.35
CA GLY A 29 -2.78 5.78 14.63
C GLY A 29 -3.90 5.41 15.60
N ALA A 30 -5.15 5.47 15.13
CA ALA A 30 -6.31 5.11 15.95
C ALA A 30 -6.26 3.63 16.40
N ALA A 31 -5.88 2.72 15.50
CA ALA A 31 -5.72 1.30 15.82
C ALA A 31 -4.57 1.05 16.81
N ALA A 32 -3.44 1.76 16.66
CA ALA A 32 -2.32 1.71 17.59
C ALA A 32 -2.72 2.14 19.00
N THR A 33 -3.39 3.29 19.12
CA THR A 33 -3.91 3.81 20.38
C THR A 33 -4.95 2.87 20.98
N GLY A 34 -5.88 2.37 20.17
CA GLY A 34 -6.91 1.42 20.61
C GLY A 34 -6.30 0.14 21.16
N LEU A 35 -5.35 -0.47 20.45
CA LEU A 35 -4.68 -1.68 20.93
C LEU A 35 -3.87 -1.41 22.20
N TYR A 36 -3.16 -0.28 22.27
CA TYR A 36 -2.46 0.10 23.49
C TYR A 36 -3.43 0.26 24.66
N ALA A 37 -4.59 0.92 24.49
CA ALA A 37 -5.58 1.10 25.54
C ALA A 37 -6.21 -0.23 26.02
N LEU A 38 -6.30 -1.24 25.14
CA LEU A 38 -6.79 -2.57 25.51
C LEU A 38 -5.76 -3.39 26.29
N LEU A 39 -4.47 -3.19 26.01
CA LEU A 39 -3.37 -3.95 26.62
C LEU A 39 -2.80 -3.25 27.85
N ALA A 40 -2.86 -1.92 27.90
CA ALA A 40 -2.40 -1.12 29.02
C ALA A 40 -3.47 -1.11 30.11
N GLY A 41 -3.03 -1.37 31.35
CA GLY A 41 -3.87 -1.12 32.52
C GLY A 41 -4.21 0.37 32.68
N PRO A 42 -5.13 0.70 33.60
CA PRO A 42 -5.48 2.09 33.87
C PRO A 42 -4.23 2.91 34.25
N SER A 43 -3.97 3.97 33.49
CA SER A 43 -2.83 4.87 33.66
C SER A 43 -3.30 6.32 33.58
N LEU A 44 -2.77 7.16 34.47
CA LEU A 44 -2.98 8.62 34.44
C LEU A 44 -1.98 9.33 33.51
N VAL A 45 -1.02 8.60 32.94
CA VAL A 45 -0.04 9.16 32.01
C VAL A 45 -0.66 9.19 30.61
N PRO A 46 -0.80 10.37 29.98
CA PRO A 46 -1.40 10.47 28.66
C PRO A 46 -0.51 9.83 27.59
N LEU A 47 -1.13 9.03 26.72
CA LEU A 47 -0.47 8.52 25.51
C LEU A 47 -0.42 9.62 24.46
N VAL A 48 0.79 10.11 24.16
CA VAL A 48 1.03 11.09 23.10
C VAL A 48 2.13 10.58 22.19
N GLY A 49 1.84 10.43 20.89
CA GLY A 49 2.87 10.05 19.94
C GLY A 49 2.35 9.72 18.54
N ALA A 50 2.99 10.32 17.54
CA ALA A 50 2.79 9.99 16.12
C ALA A 50 3.39 8.63 15.73
N SER A 51 4.23 8.05 16.59
CA SER A 51 5.04 6.87 16.28
C SER A 51 4.22 5.61 16.03
N GLY A 52 3.07 5.40 16.67
CA GLY A 52 2.18 4.28 16.38
C GLY A 52 1.64 4.31 14.94
N ALA A 53 1.21 5.48 14.47
CA ALA A 53 0.78 5.67 13.08
C ALA A 53 1.95 5.43 12.10
N ILE A 54 3.15 5.94 12.43
CA ILE A 54 4.36 5.71 11.65
C ILE A 54 4.69 4.21 11.59
N SER A 55 4.57 3.47 12.70
CA SER A 55 4.75 2.01 12.71
C SER A 55 3.79 1.33 11.73
N GLY A 56 2.55 1.82 11.57
CA GLY A 56 1.64 1.35 10.54
C GLY A 56 2.12 1.60 9.11
N VAL A 57 2.69 2.77 8.84
CA VAL A 57 3.37 3.06 7.56
C VAL A 57 4.51 2.07 7.31
N LEU A 58 5.32 1.75 8.32
CA LEU A 58 6.39 0.75 8.20
C LEU A 58 5.86 -0.66 7.93
N GLY A 59 4.74 -1.04 8.55
CA GLY A 59 4.06 -2.31 8.29
C GLY A 59 3.60 -2.41 6.83
N ALA A 60 2.93 -1.37 6.32
CA ALA A 60 2.55 -1.32 4.91
C ALA A 60 3.77 -1.36 3.97
N TYR A 61 4.84 -0.63 4.31
CA TYR A 61 6.06 -0.62 3.53
C TYR A 61 6.66 -2.02 3.42
N LEU A 62 6.77 -2.73 4.54
CA LEU A 62 7.33 -4.08 4.58
C LEU A 62 6.57 -5.03 3.66
N LEU A 63 5.24 -4.94 3.64
CA LEU A 63 4.39 -5.79 2.82
C LEU A 63 4.46 -5.46 1.33
N TRP A 64 4.44 -4.18 0.98
CA TRP A 64 4.38 -3.75 -0.43
C TRP A 64 5.74 -3.67 -1.11
N PHE A 65 6.82 -3.48 -0.35
CA PHE A 65 8.16 -3.28 -0.87
C PHE A 65 9.20 -4.25 -0.27
N PRO A 66 8.95 -5.57 -0.27
CA PRO A 66 9.81 -6.54 0.43
C PRO A 66 11.23 -6.63 -0.17
N HIS A 67 11.40 -6.25 -1.44
CA HIS A 67 12.68 -6.30 -2.15
C HIS A 67 13.44 -4.96 -2.15
N ASN A 68 12.87 -3.89 -1.61
CA ASN A 68 13.55 -2.60 -1.57
C ASN A 68 14.78 -2.66 -0.66
N ARG A 69 15.81 -1.88 -0.99
CA ARG A 69 17.01 -1.72 -0.18
C ARG A 69 17.08 -0.31 0.40
N VAL A 70 17.50 -0.21 1.65
CA VAL A 70 17.69 1.03 2.39
C VAL A 70 19.19 1.30 2.47
N LYS A 71 19.58 2.54 2.15
CA LYS A 71 20.94 3.02 2.39
C LYS A 71 21.10 3.21 3.90
N LEU A 72 21.97 2.42 4.50
CA LEU A 72 22.31 2.54 5.91
C LEU A 72 23.70 3.15 6.04
N PHE A 73 23.77 4.24 6.78
CA PHE A 73 25.05 4.81 7.20
C PHE A 73 25.60 3.95 8.33
N VAL A 74 26.75 3.33 8.12
CA VAL A 74 27.39 2.45 9.11
C VAL A 74 28.81 2.94 9.34
N GLY A 75 29.17 3.11 10.60
CA GLY A 75 30.51 3.57 10.93
C GLY A 75 30.66 4.04 12.37
N LEU A 76 31.91 4.07 12.82
CA LEU A 76 32.32 4.66 14.08
C LEU A 76 32.96 6.00 13.77
N TRP A 77 32.22 7.08 14.01
CA TRP A 77 32.77 8.43 13.91
C TRP A 77 33.91 8.61 14.93
N PRO A 78 35.09 9.15 14.56
CA PRO A 78 35.50 9.69 13.25
C PRO A 78 36.33 8.71 12.38
N ILE A 79 36.46 7.44 12.78
CA ILE A 79 37.45 6.49 12.27
C ILE A 79 37.05 5.90 10.91
N TRP A 80 35.77 5.56 10.73
CA TRP A 80 35.28 4.91 9.51
C TRP A 80 33.80 5.20 9.29
N LEU A 81 33.42 5.59 8.08
CA LEU A 81 32.04 5.83 7.64
C LEU A 81 31.85 5.21 6.26
N ASP A 82 30.83 4.38 6.12
CA ASP A 82 30.44 3.78 4.84
C ASP A 82 28.91 3.73 4.70
N ILE A 83 28.44 3.56 3.47
CA ILE A 83 27.02 3.41 3.16
C ILE A 83 26.79 2.02 2.57
N ILE A 84 26.11 1.17 3.34
CA ILE A 84 25.74 -0.16 2.88
C ILE A 84 24.27 -0.21 2.45
N LEU A 85 23.96 -1.07 1.49
CA LEU A 85 22.59 -1.30 1.02
C LEU A 85 22.02 -2.54 1.71
N VAL A 86 21.10 -2.31 2.65
CA VAL A 86 20.48 -3.38 3.44
C VAL A 86 19.06 -3.61 2.96
N PRO A 87 18.59 -4.86 2.80
CA PRO A 87 17.18 -5.12 2.51
C PRO A 87 16.26 -4.46 3.54
N ALA A 88 15.19 -3.81 3.08
CA ALA A 88 14.28 -3.07 3.95
C ALA A 88 13.65 -3.97 5.01
N TRP A 89 13.37 -5.24 4.70
CA TRP A 89 12.84 -6.18 5.66
C TRP A 89 13.79 -6.47 6.82
N VAL A 90 15.10 -6.45 6.58
CA VAL A 90 16.10 -6.61 7.65
C VAL A 90 16.09 -5.39 8.56
N VAL A 91 16.11 -4.18 7.98
CA VAL A 91 16.12 -2.92 8.73
C VAL A 91 14.83 -2.73 9.55
N LEU A 92 13.67 -2.94 8.92
CA LEU A 92 12.38 -2.75 9.58
C LEU A 92 12.08 -3.88 10.56
N GLY A 93 12.45 -5.11 10.22
CA GLY A 93 12.31 -6.27 11.11
C GLY A 93 13.17 -6.15 12.35
N SER A 94 14.45 -5.77 12.21
CA SER A 94 15.33 -5.55 13.36
C SER A 94 14.86 -4.39 14.22
N TYR A 95 14.45 -3.27 13.63
CA TYR A 95 13.86 -2.14 14.35
C TYR A 95 12.61 -2.54 15.14
N LEU A 96 11.66 -3.26 14.51
CA LEU A 96 10.45 -3.70 15.20
C LEU A 96 10.78 -4.63 16.38
N VAL A 97 11.67 -5.60 16.17
CA VAL A 97 12.00 -6.58 17.20
C VAL A 97 12.80 -5.95 18.34
N LEU A 98 13.90 -5.26 18.02
CA LEU A 98 14.85 -4.76 19.01
C LEU A 98 14.32 -3.53 19.77
N ASP A 99 13.66 -2.59 19.09
CA ASP A 99 13.24 -1.34 19.72
C ASP A 99 11.81 -1.38 20.26
N ASN A 100 11.03 -2.43 19.95
CA ASN A 100 9.61 -2.49 20.34
C ASN A 100 9.24 -3.81 21.00
N VAL A 101 9.40 -4.95 20.31
CA VAL A 101 8.96 -6.24 20.84
C VAL A 101 9.79 -6.64 22.06
N LEU A 102 11.13 -6.56 21.97
CA LEU A 102 12.00 -6.98 23.06
C LEU A 102 11.81 -6.12 24.33
N PRO A 103 11.80 -4.78 24.28
CA PRO A 103 11.49 -3.94 25.45
C PRO A 103 10.10 -4.21 26.03
N LEU A 104 9.09 -4.45 25.18
CA LEU A 104 7.74 -4.80 25.62
C LEU A 104 7.72 -6.12 26.41
N LEU A 105 8.39 -7.16 25.91
CA LEU A 105 8.44 -8.47 26.55
C LEU A 105 9.27 -8.46 27.85
N LEU A 106 10.33 -7.65 27.90
CA LEU A 106 11.18 -7.51 29.08
C LEU A 106 10.58 -6.56 30.13
N GLY A 107 9.41 -5.97 29.88
CA GLY A 107 8.80 -4.99 30.77
C GLY A 107 9.66 -3.75 30.97
N ALA A 108 10.41 -3.34 29.94
CA ALA A 108 11.26 -2.16 29.99
C ALA A 108 10.42 -0.93 30.35
N GLY A 109 10.74 -0.30 31.48
CA GLY A 109 10.11 0.94 31.91
C GLY A 109 10.55 2.13 31.06
N GLY A 110 9.67 3.12 30.92
CA GLY A 110 9.98 4.37 30.23
C GLY A 110 8.75 5.04 29.66
N ASN A 111 8.96 6.18 28.99
CA ASN A 111 7.91 6.97 28.35
C ASN A 111 7.58 6.48 26.93
N VAL A 112 7.84 5.21 26.61
CA VAL A 112 7.65 4.64 25.27
C VAL A 112 6.55 3.59 25.30
N ALA A 113 5.49 3.84 24.54
CA ALA A 113 4.37 2.93 24.40
C ALA A 113 4.66 1.82 23.37
N TYR A 114 5.55 0.89 23.70
CA TYR A 114 5.98 -0.18 22.78
C TYR A 114 4.81 -0.98 22.19
N GLY A 115 3.78 -1.27 23.00
CA GLY A 115 2.56 -1.94 22.54
C GLY A 115 1.80 -1.17 21.46
N ALA A 116 1.82 0.17 21.50
CA ALA A 116 1.23 1.01 20.46
C ALA A 116 1.98 0.88 19.13
N HIS A 117 3.32 0.76 19.17
CA HIS A 117 4.12 0.57 17.95
C HIS A 117 3.85 -0.80 17.30
N VAL A 118 3.79 -1.86 18.10
CA VAL A 118 3.44 -3.21 17.62
C VAL A 118 2.03 -3.21 17.02
N GLY A 119 1.06 -2.60 17.73
CA GLY A 119 -0.31 -2.49 17.24
C GLY A 119 -0.45 -1.71 15.94
N GLY A 120 0.22 -0.56 15.85
CA GLY A 120 0.28 0.24 14.63
C GLY A 120 0.85 -0.55 13.46
N PHE A 121 1.97 -1.25 13.68
CA PHE A 121 2.60 -2.08 12.64
C PHE A 121 1.67 -3.18 12.12
N LEU A 122 1.01 -3.92 13.02
CA LEU A 122 0.06 -4.97 12.64
C LEU A 122 -1.17 -4.41 11.92
N ALA A 123 -1.69 -3.26 12.38
CA ALA A 123 -2.78 -2.57 11.69
C ALA A 123 -2.38 -2.15 10.27
N GLY A 124 -1.18 -1.60 10.11
CA GLY A 124 -0.62 -1.24 8.81
C GLY A 124 -0.51 -2.43 7.86
N LEU A 125 0.02 -3.57 8.34
CA LEU A 125 0.06 -4.83 7.57
C LEU A 125 -1.34 -5.28 7.14
N ALA A 126 -2.29 -5.28 8.06
CA ALA A 126 -3.65 -5.74 7.81
C ALA A 126 -4.36 -4.88 6.76
N VAL A 127 -4.32 -3.55 6.92
CA VAL A 127 -4.94 -2.60 5.98
C VAL A 127 -4.24 -2.67 4.62
N ALA A 128 -2.90 -2.70 4.59
CA ALA A 128 -2.15 -2.80 3.35
C ALA A 128 -2.43 -4.10 2.59
N GLY A 129 -2.58 -5.22 3.31
CA GLY A 129 -2.93 -6.51 2.75
C GLY A 129 -4.36 -6.56 2.22
N ALA A 130 -5.31 -5.93 2.91
CA ALA A 130 -6.69 -5.79 2.43
C ALA A 130 -6.73 -5.00 1.12
N LEU A 131 -6.08 -3.83 1.08
CA LEU A 131 -6.00 -2.98 -0.12
C LEU A 131 -5.31 -3.69 -1.30
N GLY A 132 -4.27 -4.47 -1.02
CA GLY A 132 -3.57 -5.26 -2.04
C GLY A 132 -4.47 -6.32 -2.69
N ARG A 133 -5.24 -7.06 -1.88
CA ARG A 133 -6.17 -8.08 -2.37
C ARG A 133 -7.31 -7.47 -3.18
N SER A 134 -7.88 -6.36 -2.74
CA SER A 134 -8.95 -5.67 -3.48
C SER A 134 -8.46 -5.20 -4.86
N ARG A 135 -7.23 -4.68 -4.95
CA ARG A 135 -6.64 -4.29 -6.24
C ARG A 135 -6.41 -5.50 -7.15
N ALA A 136 -5.87 -6.60 -6.62
CA ALA A 136 -5.66 -7.82 -7.41
C ALA A 136 -6.98 -8.41 -7.95
N ALA A 137 -8.01 -8.50 -7.10
CA ALA A 137 -9.34 -8.98 -7.51
C ALA A 137 -9.98 -8.08 -8.58
N GLY A 138 -9.79 -6.76 -8.49
CA GLY A 138 -10.24 -5.83 -9.53
C GLY A 138 -9.56 -6.07 -10.87
N LEU A 139 -8.23 -6.27 -10.88
CA LEU A 139 -7.49 -6.61 -12.10
C LEU A 139 -7.94 -7.93 -12.72
N GLU A 140 -8.16 -8.97 -11.91
CA GLU A 140 -8.67 -10.26 -12.38
C GLU A 140 -10.08 -10.14 -12.97
N GLY A 141 -10.95 -9.36 -12.34
CA GLY A 141 -12.29 -9.05 -12.86
C GLY A 141 -12.23 -8.34 -14.21
N GLY A 142 -11.40 -7.31 -14.31
CA GLY A 142 -11.19 -6.57 -15.56
C GLY A 142 -10.63 -7.43 -16.69
N GLU A 143 -9.63 -8.27 -16.41
CA GLU A 143 -9.07 -9.22 -17.39
C GLU A 143 -10.10 -10.27 -17.83
N ARG A 144 -10.98 -10.71 -16.92
CA ARG A 144 -12.08 -11.62 -17.26
C ARG A 144 -13.07 -10.97 -18.23
N GLU A 145 -13.46 -9.72 -18.00
CA GLU A 145 -14.32 -8.97 -18.92
C GLU A 145 -13.66 -8.83 -20.30
N ILE A 146 -12.37 -8.52 -20.37
CA ILE A 146 -11.63 -8.46 -21.64
C ILE A 146 -11.63 -9.82 -22.36
N SER A 147 -11.42 -10.92 -21.62
CA SER A 147 -11.41 -12.28 -22.16
C SER A 147 -12.78 -12.68 -22.75
N LEU A 148 -13.87 -12.34 -22.04
CA LEU A 148 -15.24 -12.57 -22.49
C LEU A 148 -15.54 -11.75 -23.75
N GLY A 149 -15.18 -10.47 -23.75
CA GLY A 149 -15.35 -9.60 -24.92
C GLY A 149 -14.61 -10.11 -26.15
N ARG A 150 -13.35 -10.56 -25.98
CA ARG A 150 -12.57 -11.16 -27.08
C ARG A 150 -13.21 -12.46 -27.60
N SER A 151 -13.77 -13.27 -26.70
CA SER A 151 -14.45 -14.52 -27.08
C SER A 151 -15.73 -14.24 -27.86
N ALA A 152 -16.50 -13.23 -27.45
CA ALA A 152 -17.69 -12.77 -28.16
C ALA A 152 -17.36 -12.24 -29.57
N LEU A 153 -16.28 -11.45 -29.72
CA LEU A 153 -15.79 -11.02 -31.04
C LEU A 153 -15.47 -12.20 -31.96
N LYS A 154 -14.78 -13.22 -31.44
CA LYS A 154 -14.46 -14.43 -32.21
C LYS A 154 -15.70 -15.22 -32.63
N ALA A 155 -16.75 -15.19 -31.81
CA ALA A 155 -18.03 -15.82 -32.09
C ALA A 155 -18.94 -14.99 -33.02
N GLY A 156 -18.54 -13.76 -33.38
CA GLY A 156 -19.38 -12.83 -34.14
C GLY A 156 -20.48 -12.14 -33.32
N ASP A 157 -20.50 -12.33 -31.99
CA ASP A 157 -21.41 -11.64 -31.08
C ASP A 157 -20.89 -10.24 -30.75
N LEU A 158 -21.21 -9.29 -31.62
CA LEU A 158 -20.81 -7.89 -31.43
C LEU A 158 -21.45 -7.28 -30.18
N ALA A 159 -22.72 -7.60 -29.89
CA ALA A 159 -23.42 -7.03 -28.74
C ALA A 159 -22.77 -7.46 -27.42
N GLY A 160 -22.46 -8.75 -27.27
CA GLY A 160 -21.72 -9.28 -26.13
C GLY A 160 -20.31 -8.68 -26.03
N ALA A 161 -19.62 -8.53 -27.16
CA ALA A 161 -18.29 -7.90 -27.20
C ALA A 161 -18.32 -6.46 -26.67
N TYR A 162 -19.26 -5.63 -27.14
CA TYR A 162 -19.42 -4.26 -26.65
C TYR A 162 -19.70 -4.21 -25.16
N GLN A 163 -20.63 -5.03 -24.67
CA GLN A 163 -21.01 -5.04 -23.25
C GLN A 163 -19.80 -5.30 -22.34
N HIS A 164 -19.02 -6.33 -22.65
CA HIS A 164 -17.86 -6.72 -21.84
C HIS A 164 -16.70 -5.72 -21.97
N LEU A 165 -16.37 -5.30 -23.19
CA LEU A 165 -15.22 -4.42 -23.42
C LEU A 165 -15.45 -2.98 -22.95
N ILE A 166 -16.68 -2.45 -23.04
CA ILE A 166 -17.00 -1.12 -22.51
C ILE A 166 -16.93 -1.14 -20.98
N ARG A 167 -17.43 -2.19 -20.32
CA ARG A 167 -17.29 -2.35 -18.86
C ARG A 167 -15.82 -2.36 -18.44
N ALA A 168 -14.98 -3.12 -19.14
CA ALA A 168 -13.54 -3.14 -18.89
C ALA A 168 -12.85 -1.79 -19.22
N ALA A 169 -13.35 -1.04 -20.21
CA ALA A 169 -12.82 0.30 -20.52
C ALA A 169 -13.19 1.36 -19.47
N GLN A 170 -14.19 1.09 -18.64
CA GLN A 170 -14.56 1.93 -17.49
C GLN A 170 -13.86 1.50 -16.19
N ASP A 171 -13.02 0.47 -16.24
CA ASP A 171 -12.29 -0.02 -15.07
C ASP A 171 -11.37 1.09 -14.51
N PRO A 172 -11.35 1.28 -13.18
CA PRO A 172 -10.48 2.28 -12.54
C PRO A 172 -8.99 1.99 -12.75
N SER A 173 -8.61 0.75 -13.07
CA SER A 173 -7.24 0.37 -13.42
C SER A 173 -6.86 0.88 -14.81
N PRO A 174 -5.82 1.73 -14.93
CA PRO A 174 -5.32 2.20 -16.23
C PRO A 174 -4.90 1.05 -17.14
N VAL A 175 -4.36 -0.03 -16.57
CA VAL A 175 -3.87 -1.20 -17.31
C VAL A 175 -5.03 -1.96 -17.97
N VAL A 176 -6.10 -2.22 -17.21
CA VAL A 176 -7.30 -2.89 -17.72
C VAL A 176 -7.96 -2.00 -18.77
N ARG A 177 -8.17 -0.72 -18.44
CA ARG A 177 -8.77 0.27 -19.34
C ARG A 177 -8.07 0.32 -20.69
N GLU A 178 -6.74 0.48 -20.71
CA GLU A 178 -5.97 0.60 -21.95
C GLU A 178 -6.00 -0.70 -22.78
N ARG A 179 -5.96 -1.86 -22.13
CA ARG A 179 -6.14 -3.16 -22.81
C ARG A 179 -7.53 -3.30 -23.41
N ALA A 180 -8.57 -2.91 -22.70
CA ALA A 180 -9.95 -2.95 -23.18
C ALA A 180 -10.15 -2.01 -24.38
N LEU A 181 -9.65 -0.77 -24.30
CA LEU A 181 -9.70 0.20 -25.41
C LEU A 181 -8.97 -0.32 -26.66
N ARG A 182 -7.84 -1.02 -26.50
CA ARG A 182 -7.15 -1.68 -27.62
C ARG A 182 -7.97 -2.77 -28.29
N GLU A 183 -8.77 -3.52 -27.54
CA GLU A 183 -9.67 -4.53 -28.13
C GLU A 183 -10.86 -3.86 -28.83
N LEU A 184 -11.45 -2.82 -28.22
CA LEU A 184 -12.52 -2.02 -28.85
C LEU A 184 -12.06 -1.39 -30.17
N ALA A 185 -10.83 -0.87 -30.23
CA ALA A 185 -10.29 -0.25 -31.43
C ALA A 185 -10.21 -1.19 -32.64
N LYS A 186 -10.25 -2.52 -32.44
CA LYS A 186 -10.26 -3.52 -33.53
C LYS A 186 -11.63 -3.65 -34.20
N ILE A 187 -12.68 -3.12 -33.59
CA ILE A 187 -14.04 -3.16 -34.13
C ILE A 187 -14.19 -1.99 -35.13
N PRO A 188 -14.53 -2.26 -36.41
CA PRO A 188 -14.65 -1.23 -37.44
C PRO A 188 -15.97 -0.45 -37.33
N ASP A 189 -16.17 0.25 -36.21
CA ASP A 189 -17.33 1.11 -35.94
C ASP A 189 -16.90 2.58 -35.79
N PRO A 190 -17.29 3.47 -36.74
CA PRO A 190 -16.93 4.89 -36.70
C PRO A 190 -17.35 5.63 -35.43
N ARG A 191 -18.49 5.27 -34.82
CA ARG A 191 -18.97 5.91 -33.58
C ARG A 191 -18.09 5.52 -32.39
N LEU A 192 -17.68 4.25 -32.33
CA LEU A 192 -16.76 3.75 -31.32
C LEU A 192 -15.39 4.42 -31.44
N GLN A 193 -14.86 4.57 -32.66
CA GLN A 193 -13.57 5.23 -32.88
C GLN A 193 -13.62 6.71 -32.45
N ALA A 194 -14.73 7.41 -32.74
CA ALA A 194 -14.94 8.79 -32.26
C ALA A 194 -15.00 8.87 -30.72
N TRP A 195 -15.68 7.91 -30.08
CA TRP A 195 -15.74 7.84 -28.62
C TRP A 195 -14.36 7.56 -28.00
N ILE A 196 -13.60 6.59 -28.51
CA ILE A 196 -12.23 6.30 -28.02
C ILE A 196 -11.33 7.53 -28.17
N ALA A 197 -11.39 8.22 -29.31
CA ALA A 197 -10.59 9.42 -29.54
C ALA A 197 -10.92 10.56 -28.54
N SER A 198 -12.19 10.68 -28.13
CA SER A 198 -12.61 11.67 -27.12
C SER A 198 -12.00 11.41 -25.73
N LEU A 199 -11.65 10.16 -25.40
CA LEU A 199 -11.06 9.81 -24.11
C LEU A 199 -9.57 10.20 -23.99
N HIS A 200 -8.91 10.50 -25.12
CA HIS A 200 -7.47 10.84 -25.16
C HIS A 200 -7.22 12.35 -25.18
N GLN A 201 -8.25 13.19 -25.27
CA GLN A 201 -8.13 14.66 -25.31
C GLN A 201 -8.26 15.34 -23.94
N VAL A 202 -8.15 14.56 -22.85
CA VAL A 202 -8.22 15.02 -21.45
C VAL A 202 -6.96 14.57 -20.72
#